data_AF-A0A1G8GHS8-F1
#
_entry.id   AF-A0A1G8GHS8-F1
#
_cell.length_a   1.000
_cell.length_b   1.000
_cell.length_c   1.000
_cell.angle_alpha   90.00
_cell.angle_beta   90.00
_cell.angle_gamma   90.00
#
_symmetry.space_group_name_H-M   'P 1'
#
loop_
_entity.id
_entity.type
_entity.pdbx_description
1 polymer ?
#
loop_
_entity_poly.entity_id
_entity_poly.type
_entity_poly.pdbx_seq_one_letter_code
_entity_poly.pdbx_strand_id
1 'polypeptide(L)' 'MMMGYGFGFGMFGLIINFLLIVGVIYLVIKWVRGDGYMNTRYNDNNPERILDERFARGEISEEEYYRMKSILRDRN' A
#
# COMPACT_ATOMS: atom_id res chain seq x y z
N MET A 1 -55.03 -9.26 -4.35
CA MET A 1 -54.05 -10.32 -4.01
C MET A 1 -52.99 -10.30 -5.09
N MET A 2 -51.75 -9.91 -4.77
CA MET A 2 -50.53 -10.16 -5.56
C MET A 2 -49.32 -9.72 -4.71
N MET A 3 -49.19 -10.33 -3.53
CA MET A 3 -47.94 -10.34 -2.76
C MET A 3 -47.15 -11.56 -3.23
N GLY A 4 -45.90 -11.40 -3.70
CA GLY A 4 -45.05 -12.59 -3.86
C GLY A 4 -43.83 -12.60 -4.78
N TYR A 5 -43.47 -11.53 -5.50
CA TYR A 5 -42.36 -11.62 -6.49
C TYR A 5 -41.29 -10.52 -6.41
N GLY A 6 -41.18 -9.79 -5.30
CA GLY A 6 -40.17 -8.72 -5.13
C GLY A 6 -39.03 -9.04 -4.15
N PHE A 7 -39.22 -9.98 -3.24
CA PHE A 7 -38.32 -10.15 -2.07
C PHE A 7 -37.08 -11.02 -2.34
N GLY A 8 -37.08 -11.87 -3.37
CA GLY A 8 -35.93 -12.71 -3.74
C GLY A 8 -34.95 -11.99 -4.66
N PHE A 9 -35.42 -11.45 -5.78
CA PHE A 9 -34.59 -10.74 -6.76
C PHE A 9 -34.03 -9.42 -6.23
N GLY A 10 -34.78 -8.71 -5.36
CA GLY A 10 -34.29 -7.50 -4.70
C GLY A 10 -33.14 -7.77 -3.74
N MET A 11 -33.23 -8.85 -2.94
CA MET A 11 -32.19 -9.22 -1.97
C MET A 11 -30.91 -9.70 -2.67
N PHE A 12 -31.04 -10.52 -3.72
CA PHE A 12 -29.91 -10.95 -4.54
C PHE A 12 -29.23 -9.77 -5.25
N GLY A 13 -30.00 -8.82 -5.78
CA GLY A 13 -29.46 -7.60 -6.37
C GLY A 13 -28.68 -6.73 -5.36
N LEU A 14 -29.17 -6.62 -4.13
CA LEU A 14 -28.49 -5.90 -3.04
C LEU A 14 -27.19 -6.58 -2.63
N ILE A 15 -27.17 -7.91 -2.52
CA ILE A 15 -25.97 -8.67 -2.16
C ILE A 15 -24.90 -8.53 -3.26
N ILE A 16 -25.27 -8.62 -4.54
CA ILE A 16 -24.34 -8.43 -5.66
C ILE A 16 -23.78 -7.01 -5.67
N ASN A 17 -24.62 -6.00 -5.46
CA ASN A 17 -24.19 -4.61 -5.42
C ASN A 17 -23.22 -4.34 -4.26
N PHE A 18 -23.50 -4.92 -3.08
CA PHE A 18 -22.63 -4.84 -1.91
C PHE A 18 -21.27 -5.50 -2.17
N LEU A 19 -21.25 -6.71 -2.76
CA LEU A 19 -20.01 -7.39 -3.15
C LEU A 19 -19.20 -6.59 -4.18
N LEU A 20 -19.87 -5.90 -5.11
CA LEU A 20 -19.22 -5.02 -6.08
C LEU A 20 -18.52 -3.85 -5.38
N ILE A 21 -19.20 -3.17 -4.46
CA ILE A 21 -18.65 -2.04 -3.70
C ILE A 21 -17.46 -2.50 -2.85
N VAL A 22 -17.61 -3.62 -2.12
CA VAL A 22 -16.52 -4.19 -1.31
C VAL A 22 -15.34 -4.62 -2.20
N GLY A 23 -15.61 -5.21 -3.36
CA GLY A 23 -14.60 -5.59 -4.34
C GLY A 23 -13.82 -4.38 -4.88
N VAL A 24 -14.51 -3.29 -5.22
CA VAL A 24 -13.88 -2.04 -5.67
C VAL A 24 -13.03 -1.42 -4.55
N ILE A 25 -13.57 -1.33 -3.33
CA ILE A 25 -12.82 -0.83 -2.17
C ILE A 25 -11.58 -1.71 -1.91
N TYR A 26 -11.73 -3.03 -1.98
CA TYR A 26 -10.61 -3.96 -1.84
C TYR A 26 -9.57 -3.77 -2.94
N LEU A 27 -9.98 -3.57 -4.20
CA LEU A 27 -9.07 -3.28 -5.30
C LEU A 27 -8.35 -1.94 -5.10
N VAL A 28 -9.04 -0.90 -4.66
CA VAL A 28 -8.43 0.41 -4.35
C VAL A 28 -7.45 0.29 -3.19
N ILE A 29 -7.82 -0.40 -2.11
CA ILE A 29 -6.92 -0.66 -0.97
C ILE A 29 -5.73 -1.53 -1.42
N LYS A 30 -5.93 -2.53 -2.27
CA LYS A 30 -4.88 -3.38 -2.82
C LYS A 30 -3.97 -2.59 -3.77
N TRP A 31 -4.46 -1.58 -4.48
CA TRP A 31 -3.64 -0.68 -5.30
C TRP A 31 -2.83 0.26 -4.41
N VAL A 32 -3.49 0.96 -3.50
CA VAL A 32 -2.85 1.92 -2.57
C VAL A 32 -1.87 1.24 -1.61
N ARG A 33 -2.15 0.00 -1.18
CA ARG A 33 -1.20 -0.83 -0.40
C ARG A 33 -0.26 -1.64 -1.29
N GLY A 34 -0.60 -1.81 -2.56
CA GLY A 34 0.15 -2.56 -3.58
C GLY A 34 1.23 -1.73 -4.27
N ASP A 35 1.28 -0.43 -4.01
CA ASP A 35 2.45 0.42 -4.29
C ASP A 35 3.63 0.13 -3.34
N GLY A 36 3.54 -0.91 -2.50
CA GLY A 36 4.71 -1.61 -1.93
C GLY A 36 5.30 -2.70 -2.83
N TYR A 37 4.65 -3.05 -3.95
CA TYR A 37 5.05 -4.15 -4.85
C TYR A 37 5.28 -3.72 -6.31
N MET A 38 5.51 -2.44 -6.56
CA MET A 38 6.36 -2.01 -7.68
C MET A 38 7.82 -1.84 -7.23
N ASN A 39 8.34 -2.77 -6.43
CA ASN A 39 9.78 -2.98 -6.32
C ASN A 39 10.28 -3.79 -7.55
N THR A 40 9.97 -3.29 -8.75
CA THR A 40 10.61 -3.77 -9.97
C THR A 40 11.98 -3.10 -10.04
N ARG A 41 12.97 -3.72 -9.38
CA ARG A 41 14.40 -3.57 -9.70
C ARG A 41 14.95 -2.13 -9.81
N TYR A 42 14.37 -1.14 -9.15
CA TYR A 42 15.01 0.17 -9.06
C TYR A 42 15.91 0.20 -7.83
N ASN A 43 17.12 -0.33 -8.03
CA ASN A 43 18.29 0.01 -7.23
C ASN A 43 18.27 -0.51 -5.78
N ASP A 44 18.35 -1.84 -5.60
CA ASP A 44 18.74 -2.47 -4.32
C ASP A 44 20.12 -2.03 -3.82
N ASN A 45 20.88 -1.28 -4.63
CA ASN A 45 22.18 -0.74 -4.30
C ASN A 45 22.15 0.74 -3.92
N ASN A 46 20.97 1.38 -3.73
CA ASN A 46 20.95 2.78 -3.29
C ASN A 46 21.34 2.86 -1.81
N PRO A 47 22.53 3.37 -1.45
CA PRO A 47 23.00 3.36 -0.07
C PRO A 47 22.12 4.19 0.87
N GLU A 48 21.39 5.17 0.31
CA GLU A 48 20.43 5.99 1.07
C GLU A 48 19.25 5.17 1.61
N ARG A 49 18.73 4.20 0.84
CA ARG A 49 17.62 3.35 1.29
C ARG A 49 18.02 2.44 2.45
N ILE A 50 19.24 1.91 2.42
CA ILE A 50 19.79 1.11 3.52
C ILE A 50 19.91 1.96 4.78
N LEU A 51 20.34 3.22 4.62
CA LEU A 51 20.45 4.16 5.72
C LEU A 51 19.07 4.50 6.33
N ASP A 52 18.07 4.77 5.49
CA ASP A 52 16.68 5.02 5.90
C ASP A 52 16.09 3.84 6.66
N GLU A 53 16.33 2.61 6.19
CA GLU A 53 15.83 1.40 6.84
C GLU A 53 16.44 1.19 8.23
N ARG A 54 17.74 1.42 8.38
CA ARG A 54 18.43 1.31 9.68
C ARG A 54 17.98 2.37 10.68
N PHE A 55 17.71 3.59 10.21
CA PHE A 55 17.13 4.64 11.03
C PHE A 55 15.70 4.29 11.48
N ALA A 56 14.86 3.79 10.56
CA ALA A 56 13.50 3.36 10.88
C ALA A 56 13.45 2.19 11.87
N ARG A 57 14.46 1.31 11.85
CA ARG A 57 14.65 0.23 12.84
C ARG A 57 15.21 0.70 14.17
N GLY A 58 15.66 1.96 14.27
CA GLY A 58 16.32 2.51 15.46
C GLY A 58 17.73 1.95 15.70
N GLU A 59 18.37 1.40 14.68
CA GLU A 59 19.75 0.86 14.76
C GLU A 59 20.82 1.95 14.75
N ILE A 60 20.46 3.17 14.31
CA ILE A 60 21.34 4.34 14.24
C ILE A 60 20.62 5.56 14.79
N SER A 61 21.37 6.50 15.36
CA SER A 61 20.82 7.75 15.85
C SER A 61 20.53 8.75 14.71
N GLU A 62 19.77 9.80 15.03
CA GLU A 62 19.49 10.89 14.08
C GLU A 62 20.77 11.60 13.62
N GLU A 63 21.73 11.81 14.53
CA GLU A 63 23.01 12.44 14.21
C GLU A 63 23.85 11.58 13.26
N GLU A 64 23.86 10.25 13.47
CA GLU A 64 24.53 9.30 12.59
C GLU A 64 23.88 9.26 11.21
N TYR A 65 22.55 9.26 11.16
CA TYR A 65 21.78 9.32 9.92
C TYR A 65 22.15 10.54 9.08
N TYR A 66 22.12 11.75 9.66
CA TYR A 66 22.45 12.97 8.91
C TYR A 66 23.90 13.01 8.41
N ARG A 67 24.84 12.53 9.22
CA ARG A 67 26.26 12.45 8.83
C ARG A 67 26.48 11.49 7.67
N MET A 68 25.87 10.31 7.72
CA MET A 68 26.01 9.32 6.63
C MET A 68 25.32 9.81 5.36
N LYS A 69 24.16 10.44 5.48
CA LYS A 69 23.42 11.01 4.35
C LYS A 69 24.19 12.12 3.65
N SER A 70 24.88 13.00 4.38
CA SER A 70 25.71 14.05 3.77
C SER A 70 26.89 13.46 2.99
N ILE A 71 27.55 12.43 3.54
CA ILE A 71 28.67 11.75 2.89
C ILE A 71 28.24 11.05 1.59
N LEU A 72 27.06 10.43 1.60
CA LEU A 72 26.51 9.78 0.41
C LEU A 72 26.15 10.78 -0.69
N ARG A 73 25.62 11.94 -0.33
CA ARG A 73 25.27 13.00 -1.28
C ARG A 73 26.48 13.69 -1.90
N ASP A 74 27.57 13.84 -1.14
CA ASP A 74 28.82 14.44 -1.63
C ASP A 74 29.60 13.52 -2.59
N ARG A 75 29.25 12.22 -2.67
CA ARG A 75 29.91 11.23 -3.54
C ARG A 75 29.31 11.12 -4.95
N ASN A 76 28.22 11.82 -5.25
CA ASN A 76 27.48 11.75 -6.52
C ASN A 76 27.50 13.11 -7.23
#